data_AF-A0A1E4SMS4-F1
#
_entry.id   AF-A0A1E4SMS4-F1
#
_cell.length_a   1.000
_cell.length_b   1.000
_cell.length_c   1.000
_cell.angle_alpha   90.00
_cell.angle_beta   90.00
_cell.angle_gamma   90.00
#
_symmetry.space_group_name_H-M   'P 1'
#
loop_
_entity.id
_entity.type
_entity.pdbx_description
1 polymer ?
#
loop_
_entity_poly.entity_id
_entity_poly.type
_entity_poly.pdbx_seq_one_letter_code
_entity_poly.pdbx_strand_id
1 'polypeptide(L)'
;MVSSAPKSSDHDVGIIMTPEEIQKVLELDTFDYSDYLIALLRLTETMVEFTTNSIIRISISEGLKTPAGKIPYSVSLLNLKLLTKLQNGFQMLDLKNDNVRRKYDGLKYNVKKVNGVVYDLSLRKLIVKDIDVV
;
A
#
# COMPACT_ATOMS: atom_id res chain seq x y z
N MET A 1 32.15 -14.58 -0.58
CA MET A 1 31.45 -13.43 0.01
C MET A 1 30.01 -13.50 -0.49
N VAL A 2 29.17 -14.24 0.23
CA VAL A 2 27.76 -14.43 -0.13
C VAL A 2 27.00 -13.31 0.56
N SER A 3 26.61 -12.29 -0.20
CA SER A 3 25.60 -11.33 0.24
C SER A 3 24.27 -12.08 0.25
N SER A 4 23.93 -12.64 1.41
CA SER A 4 22.64 -13.24 1.65
C SER A 4 21.62 -12.12 1.79
N ALA A 5 20.85 -11.90 0.72
CA ALA A 5 19.60 -11.13 0.79
C ALA A 5 18.79 -11.60 2.02
N PRO A 6 18.16 -10.69 2.76
CA PRO A 6 17.37 -11.07 3.92
C PRO A 6 16.28 -12.04 3.43
N LYS A 7 16.27 -13.25 4.00
CA LYS A 7 15.21 -14.24 3.77
C LYS A 7 13.92 -13.60 4.28
N SER A 8 13.13 -13.03 3.36
CA SER A 8 11.76 -12.61 3.65
C SER A 8 11.00 -13.86 4.07
N SER A 9 10.69 -13.96 5.35
CA SER A 9 9.75 -14.96 5.83
C SER A 9 8.37 -14.62 5.23
N ASP A 10 7.51 -15.63 5.05
CA ASP A 10 6.14 -15.43 4.53
C ASP A 10 5.30 -14.47 5.40
N HIS A 11 5.81 -14.14 6.60
CA HIS A 11 5.27 -13.18 7.56
C HIS A 11 5.65 -11.71 7.29
N ASP A 12 6.56 -11.42 6.35
CA ASP A 12 7.05 -10.05 6.08
C ASP A 12 6.26 -9.35 4.95
N VAL A 13 5.26 -10.02 4.36
CA VAL A 13 4.50 -9.50 3.22
C VAL A 13 3.34 -8.64 3.70
N GLY A 14 3.31 -7.37 3.30
CA GLY A 14 2.24 -6.42 3.65
C GLY A 14 2.52 -5.53 4.86
N ILE A 15 3.74 -5.60 5.42
CA ILE A 15 4.24 -4.71 6.47
C ILE A 15 5.06 -3.59 5.83
N ILE A 16 4.97 -2.39 6.40
CA ILE A 16 5.79 -1.25 6.00
C ILE A 16 7.11 -1.31 6.75
N MET A 17 8.22 -1.36 6.01
CA MET A 17 9.57 -1.43 6.57
C MET A 17 9.87 -0.21 7.44
N THR A 18 10.46 -0.43 8.61
CA THR A 18 10.81 0.68 9.52
C THR A 18 12.04 1.45 9.03
N PRO A 19 12.24 2.70 9.47
CA PRO A 19 13.47 3.46 9.20
C PRO A 19 14.76 2.69 9.48
N GLU A 20 14.82 1.97 10.60
CA GLU A 20 15.99 1.21 11.03
C GLU A 20 16.25 0.00 10.13
N GLU A 21 15.18 -0.67 9.68
CA GLU A 21 15.25 -1.76 8.71
C GLU A 21 15.73 -1.25 7.35
N ILE A 22 15.22 -0.11 6.87
CA ILE A 22 15.66 0.50 5.62
C ILE A 22 17.13 0.88 5.70
N GLN A 23 17.56 1.51 6.79
CA GLN A 23 18.95 1.88 6.99
C GLN A 23 19.88 0.66 6.92
N LYS A 24 19.47 -0.44 7.54
CA LYS A 24 20.23 -1.70 7.52
C LYS A 24 20.25 -2.35 6.14
N VAL A 25 19.13 -2.35 5.41
CA VAL A 25 19.02 -2.97 4.08
C VAL A 25 19.78 -2.17 3.02
N LEU A 26 19.78 -0.85 3.13
CA LEU A 26 20.45 0.05 2.18
C LEU A 26 21.89 0.39 2.57
N GLU A 27 22.39 -0.14 3.70
CA GLU A 27 23.74 0.13 4.22
C GLU A 27 24.07 1.63 4.33
N LEU A 28 23.12 2.42 4.89
CA LEU A 28 23.25 3.87 4.97
C LEU A 28 23.96 4.33 6.26
N ASP A 29 24.97 5.19 6.09
CA ASP A 29 25.70 5.82 7.21
C ASP A 29 24.83 6.83 7.99
N THR A 30 23.94 7.53 7.30
CA THR A 30 23.01 8.51 7.88
C THR A 30 21.60 8.31 7.32
N PHE A 31 20.59 8.63 8.12
CA PHE A 31 19.18 8.47 7.75
C PHE A 31 18.37 9.70 8.18
N ASP A 32 17.71 10.35 7.22
CA ASP A 32 16.77 11.44 7.49
C ASP A 32 15.32 10.91 7.49
N TYR A 33 14.64 11.11 8.62
CA TYR A 33 13.23 10.77 8.76
C TYR A 33 12.33 11.56 7.78
N SER A 34 12.73 12.77 7.37
CA SER A 34 11.98 13.55 6.38
C SER A 34 11.93 12.84 5.02
N ASP A 35 13.05 12.25 4.61
CA ASP A 35 13.15 11.51 3.34
C ASP A 35 12.34 10.22 3.40
N TYR A 36 12.34 9.53 4.54
CA TYR A 36 11.48 8.37 4.78
C TYR A 36 10.00 8.72 4.64
N LEU A 37 9.55 9.79 5.29
CA LEU A 37 8.15 10.23 5.21
C LEU A 37 7.75 10.63 3.78
N ILE A 38 8.64 11.29 3.04
CA ILE A 38 8.41 11.62 1.63
C ILE A 38 8.36 10.34 0.77
N ALA A 39 9.24 9.37 1.04
CA ALA A 39 9.25 8.09 0.35
C ALA A 39 7.97 7.29 0.61
N LEU A 40 7.48 7.28 1.86
CA LEU A 40 6.18 6.68 2.20
C LEU A 40 5.03 7.35 1.45
N LEU A 41 5.01 8.68 1.37
CA LEU A 41 3.97 9.40 0.61
C LEU A 41 4.03 9.04 -0.88
N ARG A 42 5.22 8.92 -1.47
CA ARG A 42 5.38 8.43 -2.85
C ARG A 42 4.90 6.99 -3.02
N LEU A 43 5.18 6.12 -2.04
CA LEU A 43 4.69 4.74 -2.04
C LEU A 43 3.15 4.72 -2.10
N THR A 44 2.46 5.61 -1.36
CA THR A 44 0.99 5.68 -1.43
C THR A 44 0.47 6.02 -2.83
N GLU A 45 1.16 6.91 -3.56
CA GLU A 45 0.81 7.28 -4.93
C GLU A 45 0.97 6.06 -5.86
N THR A 46 2.10 5.36 -5.76
CA THR A 46 2.36 4.12 -6.54
C THR A 46 1.36 3.01 -6.21
N MET A 47 0.95 2.86 -4.95
CA MET A 47 -0.05 1.86 -4.55
C MET A 47 -1.42 2.10 -5.21
N VAL A 48 -1.82 3.36 -5.40
CA VAL A 48 -3.08 3.70 -6.08
C VAL A 48 -3.03 3.28 -7.55
N GLU A 49 -1.92 3.56 -8.22
CA GLU A 49 -1.70 3.16 -9.61
C GLU A 49 -1.67 1.63 -9.74
N PHE A 50 -0.91 0.96 -8.86
CA PHE A 50 -0.84 -0.49 -8.80
C PHE A 50 -2.23 -1.12 -8.60
N THR A 51 -3.06 -0.55 -7.71
CA THR A 51 -4.43 -1.02 -7.49
C THR A 51 -5.26 -0.95 -8.77
N THR A 52 -5.24 0.22 -9.44
CA THR A 52 -6.01 0.45 -10.67
C THR A 52 -5.56 -0.48 -11.79
N ASN A 53 -4.25 -0.60 -12.00
CA ASN A 53 -3.66 -1.45 -13.03
C ASN A 53 -3.95 -2.93 -12.77
N SER A 54 -3.90 -3.35 -11.51
CA SER A 54 -4.25 -4.73 -11.11
C SER A 54 -5.70 -5.03 -11.45
N ILE A 55 -6.63 -4.14 -11.14
CA ILE A 55 -8.06 -4.31 -11.45
C ILE A 55 -8.30 -4.40 -12.95
N ILE A 56 -7.68 -3.51 -13.73
CA ILE A 56 -7.78 -3.51 -15.19
C ILE A 56 -7.28 -4.83 -15.75
N ARG A 57 -6.07 -5.25 -15.35
CA ARG A 57 -5.48 -6.53 -15.78
C ARG A 57 -6.41 -7.69 -15.46
N ILE A 58 -6.94 -7.75 -14.24
CA ILE A 58 -7.87 -8.77 -13.78
C ILE A 58 -9.18 -8.74 -14.59
N SER A 59 -9.71 -7.56 -14.92
CA SER A 59 -10.95 -7.40 -15.70
C SER A 59 -10.81 -7.83 -17.16
N ILE A 60 -9.64 -7.63 -17.76
CA ILE A 60 -9.34 -8.02 -19.14
C ILE A 60 -8.99 -9.51 -19.21
N SER A 61 -8.29 -10.03 -18.20
CA SER A 61 -8.03 -11.46 -18.09
C SER A 61 -9.29 -12.17 -17.60
N GLU A 62 -10.16 -12.61 -18.51
CA GLU A 62 -11.32 -13.48 -18.20
C GLU A 62 -10.93 -14.75 -17.39
N GLY A 63 -9.64 -15.09 -17.33
CA GLY A 63 -9.05 -16.30 -16.76
C GLY A 63 -8.74 -16.33 -15.26
N LEU A 64 -9.06 -15.28 -14.47
CA LEU A 64 -8.96 -15.36 -12.99
C LEU A 64 -10.26 -15.84 -12.33
N LYS A 65 -11.09 -16.59 -13.06
CA LYS A 65 -12.12 -17.42 -12.44
C LYS A 65 -11.41 -18.56 -11.72
N THR A 66 -11.28 -18.44 -10.40
CA THR A 66 -10.98 -19.60 -9.53
C THR A 66 -12.00 -20.73 -9.79
N PRO A 67 -11.75 -21.97 -9.36
CA PRO A 67 -12.75 -23.05 -9.45
C PRO A 67 -14.11 -22.70 -8.82
N ALA A 68 -14.16 -21.67 -7.97
CA ALA A 68 -15.36 -21.10 -7.36
C ALA A 68 -15.96 -19.89 -8.11
N GLY A 69 -15.47 -19.55 -9.30
CA GLY A 69 -15.97 -18.45 -10.16
C GLY A 69 -15.67 -17.03 -9.65
N LYS A 70 -14.90 -16.87 -8.57
CA LYS A 70 -14.62 -15.55 -7.96
C LYS A 70 -13.34 -14.95 -8.51
N ILE A 71 -13.41 -13.65 -8.83
CA ILE A 71 -12.31 -12.84 -9.32
C ILE A 71 -11.58 -12.21 -8.11
N PRO A 72 -10.24 -12.32 -7.98
CA PRO A 72 -9.51 -11.90 -6.78
C PRO A 72 -9.25 -10.39 -6.77
N TYR A 73 -10.28 -9.59 -6.51
CA TYR A 73 -10.13 -8.14 -6.27
C TYR A 73 -9.75 -7.80 -4.82
N SER A 74 -9.27 -8.79 -4.07
CA SER A 74 -8.81 -8.66 -2.68
C SER A 74 -7.66 -7.66 -2.50
N VAL A 75 -6.81 -7.49 -3.51
CA VAL A 75 -5.69 -6.53 -3.50
C VAL A 75 -6.14 -5.10 -3.25
N SER A 76 -7.30 -4.71 -3.78
CA SER A 76 -7.85 -3.36 -3.60
C SER A 76 -8.25 -3.11 -2.15
N LEU A 77 -8.79 -4.13 -1.48
CA LEU A 77 -9.17 -4.05 -0.07
C LEU A 77 -7.93 -3.96 0.83
N LEU A 78 -6.89 -4.76 0.54
CA LEU A 78 -5.63 -4.73 1.27
C LEU A 78 -4.93 -3.37 1.13
N ASN A 79 -4.85 -2.85 -0.10
CA ASN A 79 -4.27 -1.54 -0.36
C ASN A 79 -5.07 -0.42 0.31
N LEU A 80 -6.41 -0.49 0.32
CA LEU A 80 -7.24 0.48 1.05
C LEU A 80 -6.92 0.47 2.55
N LYS A 81 -6.84 -0.70 3.18
CA LYS A 81 -6.50 -0.83 4.60
C LYS A 81 -5.13 -0.22 4.91
N LEU A 82 -4.12 -0.48 4.07
CA LEU A 82 -2.79 0.09 4.23
C LEU A 82 -2.78 1.62 4.08
N LEU A 83 -3.47 2.14 3.06
CA LEU A 83 -3.59 3.59 2.85
C LEU A 83 -4.29 4.29 4.02
N THR A 84 -5.33 3.69 4.59
CA THR A 84 -6.01 4.22 5.78
C THR A 84 -5.11 4.16 7.02
N LYS A 85 -4.37 3.06 7.23
CA LYS A 85 -3.38 2.97 8.32
C LYS A 85 -2.31 4.06 8.19
N LEU A 86 -1.78 4.28 6.98
CA LEU A 86 -0.82 5.35 6.71
C LEU A 86 -1.41 6.73 6.96
N GLN A 87 -2.62 7.00 6.46
CA GLN A 87 -3.30 8.28 6.69
C GLN A 87 -3.47 8.57 8.18
N ASN A 88 -3.91 7.58 8.97
CA ASN A 88 -4.04 7.73 10.42
C ASN A 88 -2.67 7.95 11.09
N GLY A 89 -1.63 7.24 10.65
CA GLY A 89 -0.26 7.45 11.12
C GLY A 89 0.22 8.88 10.89
N PHE A 90 0.04 9.42 9.68
CA PHE A 90 0.40 10.81 9.36
C PHE A 90 -0.45 11.84 10.13
N GLN A 91 -1.72 11.54 10.46
CA GLN A 91 -2.54 12.41 11.31
C GLN A 91 -2.02 12.51 12.74
N MET A 92 -1.33 11.48 13.24
CA MET A 92 -0.73 11.49 14.57
C MET A 92 0.59 12.26 14.63
N LEU A 93 1.20 12.56 13.49
CA LEU A 93 2.47 13.28 13.40
C LEU A 93 2.23 14.79 13.33
N ASP A 94 2.89 15.56 14.20
CA ASP A 94 2.98 17.01 14.05
C ASP A 94 4.01 17.38 12.98
N LEU A 95 3.55 17.47 11.73
CA LEU A 95 4.40 17.76 10.57
C LEU A 95 4.83 19.23 10.55
N LYS A 96 6.02 19.52 11.08
CA LYS A 96 6.67 20.83 11.02
C LYS A 96 7.39 21.12 9.69
N ASN A 97 7.62 20.08 8.88
CA ASN A 97 8.28 20.21 7.58
C ASN A 97 7.24 20.51 6.48
N ASP A 98 7.31 21.72 5.92
CA ASP A 98 6.38 22.21 4.88
C ASP A 98 6.36 21.35 3.61
N ASN A 99 7.45 20.68 3.26
CA ASN A 99 7.50 19.82 2.07
C ASN A 99 6.71 18.53 2.28
N VAL A 100 6.86 17.90 3.45
CA VAL A 100 6.10 16.68 3.80
C VAL A 100 4.62 17.01 3.95
N ARG A 101 4.31 18.15 4.60
CA ARG A 101 2.93 18.63 4.78
C ARG A 101 2.20 18.84 3.46
N ARG A 102 2.82 19.54 2.51
CA ARG A 102 2.25 19.76 1.17
C ARG A 102 1.93 18.47 0.43
N LYS A 103 2.80 17.44 0.55
CA LYS A 103 2.54 16.13 -0.06
C LYS A 103 1.45 15.35 0.68
N TYR A 104 1.45 15.41 2.01
CA TYR A 104 0.44 14.77 2.85
C TYR A 104 -0.97 15.30 2.56
N ASP A 105 -1.14 16.60 2.27
CA ASP A 105 -2.46 17.16 1.90
C ASP A 105 -3.10 16.48 0.68
N GLY A 106 -2.27 15.86 -0.18
CA GLY A 106 -2.70 15.05 -1.33
C GLY A 106 -3.21 13.65 -0.97
N LEU A 107 -2.77 13.08 0.16
CA LEU A 107 -3.04 11.70 0.55
C LEU A 107 -4.54 11.40 0.66
N LYS A 108 -5.34 12.36 1.15
CA LYS A 108 -6.80 12.20 1.27
C LYS A 108 -7.48 11.88 -0.07
N TYR A 109 -6.95 12.39 -1.18
CA TYR A 109 -7.49 12.12 -2.52
C TYR A 109 -7.13 10.71 -2.99
N ASN A 110 -5.92 10.23 -2.66
CA ASN A 110 -5.48 8.86 -2.94
C ASN A 110 -6.36 7.85 -2.20
N VAL A 111 -6.62 8.06 -0.90
CA VAL A 111 -7.52 7.21 -0.11
C VAL A 111 -8.94 7.23 -0.68
N LYS A 112 -9.47 8.42 -1.00
CA LYS A 112 -10.82 8.54 -1.60
C LYS A 112 -10.93 7.79 -2.93
N LYS A 113 -9.91 7.85 -3.79
CA LYS A 113 -9.88 7.17 -5.09
C LYS A 113 -9.94 5.64 -4.91
N VAL A 114 -9.08 5.07 -4.06
CA VAL A 114 -9.06 3.61 -3.82
C VAL A 114 -10.33 3.16 -3.11
N ASN A 115 -10.87 3.96 -2.18
CA ASN A 115 -12.14 3.66 -1.53
C ASN A 115 -13.30 3.60 -2.52
N GLY A 116 -13.38 4.55 -3.47
CA GLY A 116 -14.40 4.52 -4.53
C GLY A 116 -14.30 3.26 -5.40
N VAL A 117 -13.09 2.85 -5.74
CA VAL A 117 -12.83 1.61 -6.47
C VAL A 117 -13.28 0.37 -5.68
N VAL A 118 -12.94 0.28 -4.40
CA VAL A 118 -13.38 -0.82 -3.52
C VAL A 118 -14.90 -0.84 -3.37
N TYR A 119 -15.53 0.33 -3.28
CA TYR A 119 -16.98 0.47 -3.23
C TYR A 119 -17.64 -0.08 -4.51
N ASP A 120 -17.18 0.32 -5.69
CA ASP A 120 -17.70 -0.17 -6.97
C ASP A 120 -17.57 -1.69 -7.13
N LEU A 121 -16.42 -2.24 -6.72
CA LEU A 121 -16.17 -3.68 -6.72
C LEU A 121 -17.05 -4.42 -5.71
N SER A 122 -17.30 -3.82 -4.55
CA SER A 122 -18.18 -4.39 -3.50
C SER A 122 -19.63 -4.42 -3.96
N LEU A 123 -20.12 -3.36 -4.61
CA LEU A 123 -21.46 -3.32 -5.20
C LEU A 123 -21.67 -4.42 -6.25
N ARG A 124 -20.63 -4.74 -7.02
CA ARG A 124 -20.66 -5.82 -8.03
C ARG A 124 -20.43 -7.22 -7.45
N LYS A 125 -20.31 -7.36 -6.12
CA LYS A 125 -20.01 -8.63 -5.41
C LYS A 125 -18.71 -9.28 -5.88
N LEU A 126 -17.74 -8.46 -6.29
CA LEU A 126 -16.45 -8.90 -6.81
C LEU A 126 -15.38 -9.03 -5.71
N ILE A 127 -15.67 -8.56 -4.50
CA ILE A 127 -14.79 -8.69 -3.32
C ILE A 127 -15.44 -9.64 -2.31
N VAL A 128 -14.68 -10.60 -1.81
CA VAL A 128 -15.07 -11.40 -0.64
C VAL A 128 -14.74 -10.58 0.61
N LYS A 129 -15.77 -10.29 1.42
CA LYS A 129 -15.68 -9.36 2.56
C LYS A 129 -14.86 -9.90 3.74
N ASP A 130 -14.45 -11.17 3.71
CA ASP A 130 -13.66 -11.84 4.75
C ASP A 130 -12.16 -11.80 4.43
N ILE A 131 -11.55 -10.63 4.59
CA ILE A 131 -10.09 -10.55 4.68
C ILE A 131 -9.78 -9.79 5.95
N ASP A 132 -9.78 -10.49 7.08
CA ASP A 132 -9.08 -10.02 8.27
C ASP A 132 -7.58 -10.16 7.99
N VAL A 133 -6.93 -9.01 7.86
CA VAL A 133 -5.47 -8.93 7.85
C VAL A 133 -5.11 -8.61 9.29
N VAL A 134 -4.64 -9.64 9.99
CA VAL A 134 -4.05 -9.56 11.33
C VAL A 134 -2.89 -8.57 11.32
#